data_AF-A0A973WFW0-F1
#
_entry.id   AF-A0A973WFW0-F1
#
_cell.length_a   1.000
_cell.length_b   1.000
_cell.length_c   1.000
_cell.angle_alpha   90.00
_cell.angle_beta   90.00
_cell.angle_gamma   90.00
#
_symmetry.space_group_name_H-M   'P 1'
#
loop_
_entity.id
_entity.type
_entity.pdbx_description
1 polymer ?
#
loop_
_entity_poly.entity_id
_entity_poly.type
_entity_poly.pdbx_seq_one_letter_code
_entity_poly.pdbx_strand_id
1 'polypeptide(L)'
;MSSNLDAQAHEILKTNDEGGYTIPTKSLYPYQWNWDSVFVALGFATFDLERAWQEIELLMNGQWADGMVPHILFRKNHPSYFPGPGIWDAGNGELQTSGHSQPPVAATVVKDLLDAAPTAENTARAKKLFPKLLAWHRWWAEYRDPKNTGTAAIIHPWESGRDNLPDWDEPMSAIDTSGVTEYTRKDTSHVDPAMRPLKADYDRYLAILAVGRACKWDPRRIVEETPFLVADPGITLILLRANRDLLVLADRLGFADDRAEIEGWIAKQEKGVSYLWNDEVKAYVTVNLRTEVQGPGVSSASFLAPYAGITDPAVIEPLNAHFDRIATKITYLMPSYDPDHPGFEHLRYWRGPVWAVVNYLIARGYEENGELVRAEKVRKDTAALIEKSGFFEYFSPVDGVGAGGKLFSWTAAMWLAWATPSRAAKAA
;
A
#
# COMPACT_ATOMS: atom_id res chain seq x y z
N MET A 1 -10.61 -28.39 5.08
CA MET A 1 -10.58 -27.13 5.85
C MET A 1 -10.57 -25.90 4.93
N SER A 2 -9.78 -25.89 3.84
CA SER A 2 -9.75 -24.77 2.88
C SER A 2 -11.10 -24.39 2.28
N SER A 3 -11.98 -25.35 1.95
CA SER A 3 -13.32 -25.07 1.40
C SER A 3 -14.20 -24.21 2.31
N ASN A 4 -13.97 -24.24 3.63
CA ASN A 4 -14.68 -23.39 4.59
C ASN A 4 -14.11 -21.95 4.59
N LEU A 5 -12.78 -21.80 4.50
CA LEU A 5 -12.13 -20.49 4.44
C LEU A 5 -12.36 -19.77 3.11
N ASP A 6 -12.43 -20.49 1.98
CA ASP A 6 -12.83 -19.92 0.70
C ASP A 6 -14.24 -19.31 0.81
N ALA A 7 -15.22 -20.08 1.32
CA ALA A 7 -16.58 -19.58 1.54
C ALA A 7 -16.64 -18.39 2.51
N GLN A 8 -15.86 -18.43 3.60
CA GLN A 8 -15.77 -17.33 4.55
C GLN A 8 -15.16 -16.06 3.93
N ALA A 9 -14.12 -16.18 3.09
CA ALA A 9 -13.53 -15.04 2.40
C ALA A 9 -14.51 -14.39 1.42
N HIS A 10 -15.28 -15.20 0.67
CA HIS A 10 -16.36 -14.69 -0.17
C HIS A 10 -17.41 -13.91 0.66
N GLU A 11 -17.82 -14.48 1.80
CA GLU A 11 -18.82 -13.84 2.65
C GLU A 11 -18.32 -12.53 3.26
N ILE A 12 -17.04 -12.45 3.64
CA ILE A 12 -16.41 -11.22 4.13
C ILE A 12 -16.48 -10.12 3.06
N LEU A 13 -16.07 -10.42 1.83
CA LEU A 13 -16.09 -9.43 0.74
C LEU A 13 -17.50 -8.94 0.44
N LYS A 14 -18.50 -9.83 0.42
CA LYS A 14 -19.91 -9.46 0.24
C LYS A 14 -20.47 -8.67 1.41
N THR A 15 -20.13 -9.05 2.64
CA THR A 15 -20.61 -8.40 3.87
C THR A 15 -20.05 -6.99 4.03
N ASN A 16 -18.85 -6.74 3.51
CA ASN A 16 -18.19 -5.44 3.55
C ASN A 16 -18.42 -4.61 2.27
N ASP A 17 -19.16 -5.12 1.29
CA ASP A 17 -19.60 -4.36 0.12
C ASP A 17 -20.73 -3.39 0.51
N GLU A 18 -20.52 -2.10 0.26
CA GLU A 18 -21.43 -1.00 0.60
C GLU A 18 -22.09 -0.39 -0.65
N GLY A 19 -22.30 -1.22 -1.68
CA GLY A 19 -23.02 -0.84 -2.91
C GLY A 19 -22.09 -0.52 -4.07
N GLY A 20 -21.07 -1.34 -4.27
CA GLY A 20 -20.10 -1.22 -5.37
C GLY A 20 -18.69 -0.81 -4.92
N TYR A 21 -18.54 -0.35 -3.68
CA TYR A 21 -17.24 -0.19 -3.03
C TYR A 21 -17.19 -1.01 -1.75
N THR A 22 -16.00 -1.43 -1.34
CA THR A 22 -15.83 -2.27 -0.15
C THR A 22 -15.07 -1.54 0.94
N ILE A 23 -15.56 -1.66 2.18
CA ILE A 23 -14.85 -1.17 3.36
C ILE A 23 -13.79 -2.19 3.81
N PRO A 24 -12.63 -1.78 4.35
CA PRO A 24 -11.63 -2.73 4.83
C PRO A 24 -12.15 -3.59 6.00
N THR A 25 -12.85 -2.99 6.95
CA THR A 25 -13.60 -3.70 7.99
C THR A 25 -14.62 -2.78 8.68
N LYS A 26 -15.71 -3.36 9.18
CA LYS A 26 -16.77 -2.62 9.90
C LYS A 26 -16.22 -1.89 11.13
N SER A 27 -16.78 -0.70 11.38
CA SER A 27 -16.46 0.19 12.50
C SER A 27 -15.05 0.81 12.49
N LEU A 28 -13.99 0.00 12.35
CA LEU A 28 -12.61 0.50 12.38
C LEU A 28 -12.27 1.31 11.12
N TYR A 29 -12.65 0.81 9.94
CA TYR A 29 -12.42 1.46 8.65
C TYR A 29 -13.72 1.50 7.82
N PRO A 30 -14.67 2.40 8.11
CA PRO A 30 -16.04 2.39 7.55
C PRO A 30 -16.21 3.14 6.22
N TYR A 31 -15.14 3.37 5.48
CA TYR A 31 -15.06 4.10 4.20
C TYR A 31 -14.35 3.28 3.11
N GLN A 32 -14.20 3.86 1.92
CA GLN A 32 -13.41 3.28 0.85
C GLN A 32 -11.97 3.77 0.95
N TRP A 33 -11.00 2.85 1.05
CA TRP A 33 -9.57 3.16 1.01
C TRP A 33 -8.97 2.79 -0.33
N ASN A 34 -8.01 3.60 -0.79
CA ASN A 34 -7.44 3.50 -2.13
C ASN A 34 -6.83 2.14 -2.43
N TRP A 35 -5.70 1.79 -1.79
CA TRP A 35 -5.03 0.53 -2.14
C TRP A 35 -5.82 -0.70 -1.68
N ASP A 36 -6.65 -0.58 -0.62
CA ASP A 36 -7.54 -1.63 -0.14
C ASP A 36 -8.55 -2.01 -1.22
N SER A 37 -9.20 -1.02 -1.84
CA SER A 37 -10.10 -1.22 -2.98
C SER A 37 -9.40 -1.94 -4.13
N VAL A 38 -8.16 -1.57 -4.42
CA VAL A 38 -7.38 -2.20 -5.49
C VAL A 38 -7.09 -3.68 -5.19
N PHE A 39 -6.71 -4.03 -3.96
CA PHE A 39 -6.52 -5.43 -3.57
C PHE A 39 -7.85 -6.21 -3.47
N VAL A 40 -8.92 -5.57 -3.01
CA VAL A 40 -10.26 -6.16 -2.96
C VAL A 40 -10.76 -6.50 -4.36
N ALA A 41 -10.48 -5.66 -5.36
CA ALA A 41 -10.81 -5.97 -6.75
C ALA A 41 -10.20 -7.30 -7.20
N LEU A 42 -8.95 -7.62 -6.83
CA LEU A 42 -8.34 -8.92 -7.12
C LEU A 42 -9.10 -10.09 -6.45
N GLY A 43 -9.62 -9.86 -5.24
CA GLY A 43 -10.46 -10.83 -4.53
C GLY A 43 -11.78 -11.09 -5.25
N PHE A 44 -12.50 -10.03 -5.63
CA PHE A 44 -13.74 -10.17 -6.41
C PHE A 44 -13.48 -10.81 -7.76
N ALA A 45 -12.36 -10.52 -8.43
CA ALA A 45 -12.06 -11.06 -9.76
C ALA A 45 -12.01 -12.59 -9.81
N THR A 46 -11.87 -13.28 -8.66
CA THR A 46 -11.90 -14.74 -8.61
C THR A 46 -13.30 -15.33 -8.72
N PHE A 47 -14.36 -14.53 -8.62
CA PHE A 47 -15.75 -15.01 -8.66
C PHE A 47 -16.79 -14.04 -9.24
N ASP A 48 -16.47 -12.76 -9.35
CA ASP A 48 -17.31 -11.69 -9.88
C ASP A 48 -16.43 -10.58 -10.48
N LEU A 49 -16.06 -10.76 -11.75
CA LEU A 49 -15.18 -9.82 -12.46
C LEU A 49 -15.84 -8.45 -12.66
N GLU A 50 -17.17 -8.40 -12.84
CA GLU A 50 -17.89 -7.14 -13.00
C GLU A 50 -17.77 -6.27 -11.75
N ARG A 51 -17.94 -6.89 -10.58
CA ARG A 51 -17.78 -6.22 -9.29
C ARG A 51 -16.33 -5.80 -9.02
N ALA A 52 -15.35 -6.56 -9.50
CA ALA A 52 -13.94 -6.21 -9.39
C ALA A 52 -13.61 -4.90 -10.12
N TRP A 53 -14.07 -4.76 -11.36
CA TRP A 53 -13.90 -3.52 -12.11
C TRP A 53 -14.68 -2.35 -11.47
N GLN A 54 -15.91 -2.60 -11.00
CA GLN A 54 -16.73 -1.57 -10.35
C GLN A 54 -16.02 -0.94 -9.14
N GLU A 55 -15.27 -1.73 -8.36
CA GLU A 55 -14.48 -1.25 -7.22
C GLU A 55 -13.47 -0.16 -7.62
N ILE A 56 -12.71 -0.42 -8.69
CA ILE A 56 -11.69 0.49 -9.22
C ILE A 56 -12.34 1.71 -9.89
N GLU A 57 -13.40 1.49 -10.67
CA GLU A 57 -14.16 2.58 -11.30
C GLU A 57 -14.72 3.54 -10.28
N LEU A 58 -15.28 3.03 -9.18
CA LEU A 58 -15.76 3.86 -8.09
C LEU A 58 -14.62 4.56 -7.36
N LEU A 59 -13.50 3.89 -7.07
CA LEU A 59 -12.32 4.54 -6.47
C LEU A 59 -11.90 5.78 -7.28
N MET A 60 -11.93 5.68 -8.61
CA MET A 60 -11.56 6.76 -9.52
C MET A 60 -12.55 7.96 -9.53
N ASN A 61 -13.72 7.86 -8.91
CA ASN A 61 -14.61 9.00 -8.67
C ASN A 61 -14.02 10.00 -7.65
N GLY A 62 -13.11 9.53 -6.78
CA GLY A 62 -12.42 10.37 -5.82
C GLY A 62 -11.23 11.14 -6.40
N GLN A 63 -10.88 10.92 -7.68
CA GLN A 63 -9.73 11.56 -8.29
C GLN A 63 -9.89 13.09 -8.32
N TRP A 64 -8.84 13.81 -7.93
CA TRP A 64 -8.78 15.26 -7.95
C TRP A 64 -8.43 15.79 -9.34
N ALA A 65 -8.69 17.08 -9.56
CA ALA A 65 -8.45 17.72 -10.85
C ALA A 65 -6.97 17.73 -11.28
N ASP A 66 -6.06 17.68 -10.32
CA ASP A 66 -4.60 17.60 -10.54
C ASP A 66 -4.10 16.16 -10.79
N GLY A 67 -5.00 15.17 -10.76
CA GLY A 67 -4.69 13.76 -11.01
C GLY A 67 -4.55 12.91 -9.74
N MET A 68 -4.45 13.48 -8.54
CA MET A 68 -4.30 12.71 -7.30
C MET A 68 -5.50 11.78 -7.08
N VAL A 69 -5.25 10.51 -6.75
CA VAL A 69 -6.27 9.63 -6.15
C VAL A 69 -6.06 9.61 -4.63
N PRO A 70 -6.99 10.16 -3.82
CA PRO A 70 -6.82 10.27 -2.37
C PRO A 70 -6.90 8.91 -1.69
N HIS A 71 -6.31 8.78 -0.50
CA HIS A 71 -6.31 7.49 0.20
C HIS A 71 -7.67 7.10 0.81
N ILE A 72 -8.59 8.05 1.04
CA ILE A 72 -9.94 7.79 1.57
C ILE A 72 -10.98 8.55 0.76
N LEU A 73 -12.06 7.86 0.40
CA LEU A 73 -13.29 8.47 -0.10
C LEU A 73 -14.38 8.35 0.98
N PHE A 74 -14.82 9.48 1.54
CA PHE A 74 -15.84 9.53 2.59
C PHE A 74 -17.25 9.40 1.99
N ARG A 75 -17.54 8.23 1.44
CA ARG A 75 -18.81 7.89 0.74
C ARG A 75 -20.07 8.21 1.52
N LYS A 76 -20.02 7.98 2.83
CA LYS A 76 -21.04 8.31 3.83
C LYS A 76 -20.30 8.79 5.06
N ASN A 77 -20.80 9.75 5.82
CA ASN A 77 -20.13 10.15 7.07
C ASN A 77 -20.40 9.09 8.15
N HIS A 78 -19.37 8.66 8.89
CA HIS A 78 -19.47 7.62 9.91
C HIS A 78 -18.79 8.04 11.23
N PRO A 79 -19.53 8.08 12.36
CA PRO A 79 -19.03 8.63 13.62
C PRO A 79 -17.95 7.77 14.31
N SER A 80 -17.71 6.55 13.83
CA SER A 80 -16.72 5.63 14.40
C SER A 80 -15.30 5.81 13.85
N TYR A 81 -15.07 6.73 12.91
CA TYR A 81 -13.75 6.97 12.31
C TYR A 81 -13.25 8.38 12.61
N PHE A 82 -11.96 8.47 12.89
CA PHE A 82 -11.25 9.73 13.06
C PHE A 82 -9.83 9.60 12.49
N PRO A 83 -9.30 10.57 11.73
CA PRO A 83 -9.92 11.86 11.37
C PRO A 83 -10.97 11.76 10.27
N GLY A 84 -12.18 12.24 10.53
CA GLY A 84 -13.30 12.27 9.56
C GLY A 84 -13.21 13.44 8.58
N PRO A 85 -14.13 13.54 7.61
CA PRO A 85 -14.04 14.50 6.50
C PRO A 85 -13.95 15.97 6.94
N GLY A 86 -14.62 16.37 8.03
CA GLY A 86 -14.54 17.74 8.56
C GLY A 86 -13.18 18.11 9.16
N ILE A 87 -12.37 17.11 9.53
CA ILE A 87 -10.98 17.33 9.94
C ILE A 87 -10.10 17.51 8.71
N TRP A 88 -10.29 16.69 7.67
CA TRP A 88 -9.53 16.79 6.43
C TRP A 88 -9.80 18.10 5.68
N ASP A 89 -11.05 18.53 5.62
CA ASP A 89 -11.46 19.74 4.89
C ASP A 89 -10.89 19.73 3.45
N ALA A 90 -11.09 18.59 2.78
CA ALA A 90 -10.53 18.24 1.49
C ALA A 90 -11.58 17.53 0.62
N GLY A 91 -11.33 17.45 -0.69
CA GLY A 91 -12.20 16.78 -1.65
C GLY A 91 -12.50 17.61 -2.89
N ASN A 92 -13.21 17.00 -3.83
CA ASN A 92 -13.48 17.55 -5.17
C ASN A 92 -14.90 18.13 -5.32
N GLY A 93 -15.44 18.75 -4.26
CA GLY A 93 -16.80 19.29 -4.23
C GLY A 93 -17.74 18.39 -3.42
N GLU A 94 -18.65 17.68 -4.08
CA GLU A 94 -19.69 16.89 -3.40
C GLU A 94 -19.15 15.64 -2.68
N LEU A 95 -18.06 15.03 -3.18
CA LEU A 95 -17.41 13.90 -2.53
C LEU A 95 -16.26 14.39 -1.66
N GLN A 96 -16.45 14.30 -0.34
CA GLN A 96 -15.36 14.55 0.61
C GLN A 96 -14.34 13.41 0.54
N THR A 97 -13.07 13.77 0.51
CA THR A 97 -11.95 12.82 0.50
C THR A 97 -10.92 13.23 1.54
N SER A 98 -9.94 12.38 1.80
CA SER A 98 -8.70 12.83 2.43
C SER A 98 -7.87 13.69 1.46
N GLY A 99 -6.84 14.36 1.98
CA GLY A 99 -6.04 15.34 1.24
C GLY A 99 -4.70 14.83 0.70
N HIS A 100 -4.46 13.51 0.77
CA HIS A 100 -3.19 12.91 0.37
C HIS A 100 -3.41 11.50 -0.20
N SER A 101 -2.44 10.96 -0.94
CA SER A 101 -2.59 9.74 -1.74
C SER A 101 -2.19 8.46 -0.97
N GLN A 102 -2.11 7.32 -1.67
CA GLN A 102 -1.68 6.00 -1.18
C GLN A 102 -0.93 5.24 -2.31
N PRO A 103 -0.32 4.05 -2.05
CA PRO A 103 0.44 3.33 -3.06
C PRO A 103 -0.31 3.11 -4.39
N PRO A 104 0.30 3.45 -5.55
CA PRO A 104 -0.37 3.44 -6.85
C PRO A 104 -0.45 2.04 -7.49
N VAL A 105 -1.13 1.10 -6.83
CA VAL A 105 -1.22 -0.31 -7.29
C VAL A 105 -2.22 -0.50 -8.45
N ALA A 106 -3.06 0.49 -8.74
CA ALA A 106 -4.22 0.32 -9.62
C ALA A 106 -3.87 -0.02 -11.08
N ALA A 107 -2.78 0.50 -11.64
CA ALA A 107 -2.39 0.18 -13.02
C ALA A 107 -2.08 -1.32 -13.19
N THR A 108 -1.37 -1.91 -12.23
CA THR A 108 -1.09 -3.35 -12.18
C THR A 108 -2.38 -4.16 -12.13
N VAL A 109 -3.32 -3.81 -11.25
CA VAL A 109 -4.56 -4.58 -11.12
C VAL A 109 -5.48 -4.40 -12.33
N VAL A 110 -5.60 -3.20 -12.89
CA VAL A 110 -6.37 -2.98 -14.14
C VAL A 110 -5.81 -3.83 -15.28
N LYS A 111 -4.49 -3.93 -15.40
CA LYS A 111 -3.83 -4.85 -16.33
C LYS A 111 -4.22 -6.30 -16.03
N ASP A 112 -4.12 -6.74 -14.78
CA ASP A 112 -4.46 -8.12 -14.39
C ASP A 112 -5.93 -8.47 -14.66
N LEU A 113 -6.88 -7.56 -14.40
CA LEU A 113 -8.30 -7.77 -14.71
C LEU A 113 -8.55 -7.91 -16.22
N LEU A 114 -7.85 -7.11 -17.02
CA LEU A 114 -7.94 -7.19 -18.48
C LEU A 114 -7.25 -8.45 -19.05
N ASP A 115 -6.16 -8.89 -18.43
CA ASP A 115 -5.48 -10.15 -18.76
C ASP A 115 -6.38 -11.35 -18.46
N ALA A 116 -7.11 -11.32 -17.34
CA ALA A 116 -8.03 -12.37 -16.95
C ALA A 116 -9.19 -12.57 -17.94
N ALA A 117 -9.71 -11.49 -18.53
CA ALA A 117 -10.76 -11.57 -19.56
C ALA A 117 -10.68 -10.40 -20.57
N PRO A 118 -10.01 -10.58 -21.71
CA PRO A 118 -9.77 -9.52 -22.71
C PRO A 118 -10.95 -9.32 -23.66
N THR A 119 -12.16 -9.16 -23.13
CA THR A 119 -13.36 -8.89 -23.92
C THR A 119 -13.37 -7.45 -24.44
N ALA A 120 -14.18 -7.16 -25.46
CA ALA A 120 -14.36 -5.80 -25.96
C ALA A 120 -14.88 -4.85 -24.86
N GLU A 121 -15.73 -5.35 -23.97
CA GLU A 121 -16.27 -4.62 -22.82
C GLU A 121 -15.16 -4.26 -21.81
N ASN A 122 -14.39 -5.25 -21.34
CA ASN A 122 -13.29 -5.00 -20.40
C ASN A 122 -12.20 -4.12 -21.01
N THR A 123 -11.94 -4.28 -22.31
CA THR A 123 -11.04 -3.38 -23.05
C THR A 123 -11.57 -1.94 -23.04
N ALA A 124 -12.88 -1.74 -23.22
CA ALA A 124 -13.48 -0.42 -23.16
C ALA A 124 -13.43 0.19 -21.74
N ARG A 125 -13.59 -0.61 -20.69
CA ARG A 125 -13.42 -0.16 -19.28
C ARG A 125 -11.98 0.26 -19.01
N ALA A 126 -11.01 -0.57 -19.40
CA ALA A 126 -9.59 -0.24 -19.29
C ALA A 126 -9.24 1.05 -20.06
N LYS A 127 -9.77 1.25 -21.27
CA LYS A 127 -9.61 2.50 -22.04
C LYS A 127 -10.15 3.73 -21.33
N LYS A 128 -11.27 3.61 -20.61
CA LYS A 128 -11.84 4.72 -19.81
C LYS A 128 -11.00 5.03 -18.57
N LEU A 129 -10.39 4.00 -17.97
CA LEU A 129 -9.53 4.15 -16.78
C LEU A 129 -8.13 4.65 -17.12
N PHE A 130 -7.59 4.34 -18.30
CA PHE A 130 -6.21 4.67 -18.67
C PHE A 130 -5.86 6.16 -18.50
N PRO A 131 -6.64 7.15 -19.01
CA PRO A 131 -6.32 8.56 -18.81
C PRO A 131 -6.30 8.99 -17.34
N LYS A 132 -7.13 8.33 -16.50
CA LYS A 132 -7.17 8.58 -15.05
C LYS A 132 -5.93 8.02 -14.36
N LEU A 133 -5.51 6.81 -14.72
CA LEU A 133 -4.27 6.20 -14.23
C LEU A 133 -3.06 7.05 -14.64
N LEU A 134 -2.99 7.46 -15.91
CA LEU A 134 -1.93 8.32 -16.42
C LEU A 134 -1.84 9.65 -15.65
N ALA A 135 -2.97 10.32 -15.39
CA ALA A 135 -3.01 11.55 -14.61
C ALA A 135 -2.51 11.34 -13.16
N TRP A 136 -2.83 10.21 -12.54
CA TRP A 136 -2.34 9.91 -11.19
C TRP A 136 -0.84 9.62 -11.15
N HIS A 137 -0.31 8.93 -12.15
CA HIS A 137 1.14 8.68 -12.26
C HIS A 137 1.89 9.98 -12.57
N ARG A 138 1.34 10.84 -13.42
CA ARG A 138 1.86 12.19 -13.68
C ARG A 138 1.89 13.02 -12.40
N TRP A 139 0.85 12.97 -11.58
CA TRP A 139 0.82 13.63 -10.28
C TRP A 139 1.94 13.16 -9.34
N TRP A 140 2.20 11.85 -9.26
CA TRP A 140 3.34 11.32 -8.50
C TRP A 140 4.67 11.84 -9.04
N ALA A 141 4.86 11.81 -10.36
CA ALA A 141 6.10 12.27 -10.99
C ALA A 141 6.34 13.78 -10.85
N GLU A 142 5.28 14.59 -10.89
CA GLU A 142 5.35 16.05 -10.85
C GLU A 142 5.52 16.59 -9.42
N TYR A 143 4.73 16.08 -8.48
CA TYR A 143 4.63 16.68 -7.15
C TYR A 143 5.42 15.94 -6.09
N ARG A 144 5.67 14.63 -6.29
CA ARG A 144 6.27 13.77 -5.26
C ARG A 144 7.70 13.39 -5.55
N ASP A 145 8.36 14.07 -6.49
CA ASP A 145 9.81 14.03 -6.64
C ASP A 145 10.40 15.46 -6.64
N PRO A 146 10.27 16.22 -5.53
CA PRO A 146 10.65 17.63 -5.47
C PRO A 146 12.16 17.88 -5.59
N LYS A 147 12.98 16.85 -5.34
CA LYS A 147 14.43 16.91 -5.43
C LYS A 147 14.96 16.34 -6.74
N ASN A 148 14.07 15.88 -7.63
CA ASN A 148 14.42 15.23 -8.89
C ASN A 148 15.39 14.05 -8.71
N THR A 149 15.24 13.32 -7.61
CA THR A 149 16.04 12.14 -7.25
C THR A 149 15.61 10.91 -8.04
N GLY A 150 14.42 10.93 -8.64
CA GLY A 150 13.80 9.74 -9.24
C GLY A 150 13.19 8.80 -8.20
N THR A 151 12.96 9.29 -6.97
CA THR A 151 12.28 8.57 -5.90
C THR A 151 11.00 9.29 -5.52
N ALA A 152 10.02 8.56 -4.98
CA ALA A 152 8.74 9.13 -4.58
C ALA A 152 8.78 9.51 -3.09
N ALA A 153 8.45 10.77 -2.82
CA ALA A 153 8.37 11.37 -1.50
C ALA A 153 6.92 11.35 -0.97
N ILE A 154 6.79 10.94 0.28
CA ILE A 154 5.55 11.03 1.05
C ILE A 154 5.61 12.26 1.96
N ILE A 155 4.45 12.92 2.11
CA ILE A 155 4.26 14.10 2.95
C ILE A 155 3.63 13.75 4.30
N HIS A 156 3.17 12.51 4.46
CA HIS A 156 2.55 11.99 5.67
C HIS A 156 2.79 10.47 5.78
N PRO A 157 3.07 9.89 6.97
CA PRO A 157 3.27 8.45 7.14
C PRO A 157 2.16 7.58 6.54
N TRP A 158 0.90 7.97 6.71
CA TRP A 158 -0.28 7.31 6.12
C TRP A 158 -0.25 7.16 4.60
N GLU A 159 0.46 8.02 3.86
CA GLU A 159 0.57 7.86 2.41
C GLU A 159 1.35 6.64 1.99
N SER A 160 2.27 6.15 2.84
CA SER A 160 3.02 4.92 2.59
C SER A 160 2.16 3.66 2.70
N GLY A 161 0.95 3.78 3.27
CA GLY A 161 0.14 2.66 3.74
C GLY A 161 0.72 1.93 4.96
N ARG A 162 1.80 2.46 5.57
CA ARG A 162 2.59 1.81 6.62
C ARG A 162 2.79 2.71 7.84
N ASP A 163 1.70 3.13 8.45
CA ASP A 163 1.56 4.33 9.29
C ASP A 163 2.63 4.57 10.38
N ASN A 164 3.07 3.52 11.08
CA ASN A 164 3.94 3.65 12.26
C ASN A 164 5.25 2.85 12.14
N LEU A 165 5.76 2.66 10.92
CA LEU A 165 7.08 2.05 10.73
C LEU A 165 8.13 2.73 11.63
N PRO A 166 9.11 1.97 12.14
CA PRO A 166 10.23 2.54 12.87
C PRO A 166 10.99 3.61 12.06
N ASP A 167 11.00 3.50 10.72
CA ASP A 167 11.58 4.48 9.80
C ASP A 167 10.98 5.90 9.93
N TRP A 168 9.80 6.04 10.52
CA TRP A 168 9.15 7.33 10.71
C TRP A 168 9.57 8.01 12.01
N ASP A 169 10.24 7.32 12.94
CA ASP A 169 10.55 7.86 14.27
C ASP A 169 11.45 9.10 14.21
N GLU A 170 12.51 9.05 13.40
CA GLU A 170 13.40 10.19 13.17
C GLU A 170 12.67 11.38 12.52
N PRO A 171 12.01 11.24 11.35
CA PRO A 171 11.37 12.38 10.69
C PRO A 171 10.17 12.93 11.48
N MET A 172 9.52 12.11 12.31
CA MET A 172 8.46 12.55 13.19
C MET A 172 8.98 13.26 14.45
N SER A 173 10.17 12.94 14.93
CA SER A 173 10.68 13.40 16.24
C SER A 173 10.68 14.92 16.40
N ALA A 174 10.96 15.66 15.32
CA ALA A 174 11.10 17.11 15.29
C ALA A 174 9.80 17.88 14.98
N ILE A 175 8.67 17.19 14.76
CA ILE A 175 7.40 17.82 14.41
C ILE A 175 6.82 18.54 15.63
N ASP A 176 6.56 19.84 15.49
CA ASP A 176 5.88 20.64 16.51
C ASP A 176 4.41 20.27 16.61
N THR A 177 3.99 19.84 17.81
CA THR A 177 2.61 19.45 18.12
C THR A 177 1.89 20.47 19.00
N SER A 178 2.50 21.63 19.30
CA SER A 178 1.93 22.66 20.17
C SER A 178 0.61 23.24 19.65
N GLY A 179 0.39 23.21 18.33
CA GLY A 179 -0.85 23.64 17.68
C GLY A 179 -1.96 22.59 17.64
N VAL A 180 -1.73 21.37 18.13
CA VAL A 180 -2.72 20.27 18.07
C VAL A 180 -3.73 20.44 19.20
N THR A 181 -4.98 20.74 18.84
CA THR A 181 -6.10 20.83 19.79
C THR A 181 -6.51 19.45 20.31
N GLU A 182 -7.22 19.39 21.44
CA GLU A 182 -7.72 18.12 21.98
C GLU A 182 -8.63 17.37 20.99
N TYR A 183 -8.45 16.05 20.90
CA TYR A 183 -9.22 15.16 20.04
C TYR A 183 -9.41 13.79 20.70
N THR A 184 -10.44 13.07 20.28
CA THR A 184 -10.70 11.70 20.74
C THR A 184 -10.46 10.71 19.62
N ARG A 185 -9.45 9.87 19.78
CA ARG A 185 -9.20 8.73 18.88
C ARG A 185 -10.36 7.75 18.91
N LYS A 186 -10.69 7.19 17.75
CA LYS A 186 -11.73 6.17 17.61
C LYS A 186 -11.16 4.77 17.36
N ASP A 187 -9.96 4.66 16.80
CA ASP A 187 -9.35 3.38 16.47
C ASP A 187 -9.03 2.53 17.71
N THR A 188 -8.59 3.16 18.81
CA THR A 188 -8.34 2.49 20.10
C THR A 188 -9.60 2.03 20.83
N SER A 189 -10.79 2.41 20.34
CA SER A 189 -12.07 1.88 20.85
C SER A 189 -12.47 0.56 20.17
N HIS A 190 -11.81 0.21 19.06
CA HIS A 190 -12.09 -1.00 18.29
C HIS A 190 -10.98 -2.05 18.40
N VAL A 191 -9.74 -1.62 18.68
CA VAL A 191 -8.54 -2.46 18.77
C VAL A 191 -7.77 -2.14 20.05
N ASP A 192 -7.13 -3.15 20.64
CA ASP A 192 -6.24 -2.98 21.80
C ASP A 192 -5.20 -1.88 21.51
N PRO A 193 -5.08 -0.85 22.38
CA PRO A 193 -4.09 0.21 22.22
C PRO A 193 -2.64 -0.26 22.07
N ALA A 194 -2.27 -1.40 22.66
CA ALA A 194 -0.94 -1.99 22.51
C ALA A 194 -0.63 -2.41 21.07
N MET A 195 -1.66 -2.65 20.25
CA MET A 195 -1.54 -3.03 18.85
C MET A 195 -1.60 -1.85 17.89
N ARG A 196 -1.73 -0.60 18.39
CA ARG A 196 -1.97 0.61 17.59
C ARG A 196 -0.84 1.65 17.75
N PRO A 197 -0.76 2.66 16.86
CA PRO A 197 0.13 3.81 17.06
C PRO A 197 -0.13 4.50 18.40
N LEU A 198 0.90 5.11 18.98
CA LEU A 198 0.84 5.84 20.25
C LEU A 198 0.09 7.17 20.09
N LYS A 199 -0.26 7.81 21.23
CA LYS A 199 -0.82 9.17 21.22
C LYS A 199 0.15 10.16 20.58
N ALA A 200 1.44 10.05 20.91
CA ALA A 200 2.47 10.92 20.36
C ALA A 200 2.61 10.80 18.84
N ASP A 201 2.27 9.64 18.26
CA ASP A 201 2.23 9.47 16.80
C ASP A 201 1.03 10.23 16.22
N TYR A 202 -0.15 10.07 16.82
CA TYR A 202 -1.37 10.77 16.39
C TYR A 202 -1.29 12.30 16.52
N ASP A 203 -0.66 12.81 17.58
CA ASP A 203 -0.44 14.26 17.73
C ASP A 203 0.34 14.79 16.51
N ARG A 204 1.36 14.04 16.05
CA ARG A 204 2.16 14.41 14.88
C ARG A 204 1.40 14.23 13.56
N TYR A 205 0.60 13.18 13.43
CA TYR A 205 -0.27 13.00 12.26
C TYR A 205 -1.20 14.21 12.08
N LEU A 206 -1.82 14.68 13.17
CA LEU A 206 -2.69 15.85 13.12
C LEU A 206 -1.93 17.16 12.87
N ALA A 207 -0.70 17.30 13.38
CA ALA A 207 0.15 18.45 13.08
C ALA A 207 0.47 18.54 11.57
N ILE A 208 0.84 17.42 10.94
CA ILE A 208 1.07 17.36 9.49
C ILE A 208 -0.22 17.67 8.72
N LEU A 209 -1.36 17.10 9.15
CA LEU A 209 -2.66 17.36 8.54
C LEU A 209 -3.01 18.85 8.57
N ALA A 210 -2.73 19.54 9.68
CA ALA A 210 -2.96 20.98 9.80
C ALA A 210 -2.17 21.80 8.77
N VAL A 211 -0.93 21.40 8.44
CA VAL A 211 -0.15 22.01 7.35
C VAL A 211 -0.83 21.79 6.00
N GLY A 212 -1.32 20.57 5.74
CA GLY A 212 -2.08 20.26 4.53
C GLY A 212 -3.29 21.19 4.33
N ARG A 213 -4.05 21.42 5.40
CA ARG A 213 -5.18 22.36 5.40
C ARG A 213 -4.76 23.81 5.20
N ALA A 214 -3.70 24.26 5.86
CA ALA A 214 -3.17 25.62 5.70
C ALA A 214 -2.70 25.88 4.25
N CYS A 215 -2.18 24.85 3.60
CA CYS A 215 -1.82 24.87 2.18
C CYS A 215 -3.03 24.77 1.23
N LYS A 216 -4.25 24.57 1.75
CA LYS A 216 -5.46 24.24 0.98
C LYS A 216 -5.24 23.03 0.06
N TRP A 217 -4.41 22.10 0.52
CA TRP A 217 -4.03 20.91 -0.23
C TRP A 217 -3.36 21.17 -1.59
N ASP A 218 -2.76 22.35 -1.79
CA ASP A 218 -1.91 22.60 -2.96
C ASP A 218 -0.66 21.70 -2.89
N PRO A 219 -0.44 20.82 -3.89
CA PRO A 219 0.59 19.79 -3.80
C PRO A 219 2.01 20.35 -3.81
N ARG A 220 2.24 21.52 -4.45
CA ARG A 220 3.57 22.16 -4.49
C ARG A 220 3.88 22.79 -3.14
N ARG A 221 2.94 23.57 -2.61
CA ARG A 221 3.08 24.22 -1.31
C ARG A 221 3.25 23.23 -0.17
N ILE A 222 2.47 22.14 -0.15
CA ILE A 222 2.61 21.16 0.92
C ILE A 222 4.02 20.56 0.94
N VAL A 223 4.57 20.21 -0.22
CA VAL A 223 5.91 19.63 -0.30
C VAL A 223 6.99 20.63 0.14
N GLU A 224 6.76 21.93 -0.04
CA GLU A 224 7.64 22.97 0.49
C GLU A 224 7.49 23.12 2.02
N GLU A 225 6.27 23.12 2.54
CA GLU A 225 5.92 23.52 3.92
C GLU A 225 5.86 22.35 4.93
N THR A 226 5.63 21.10 4.50
CA THR A 226 5.43 19.96 5.41
C THR A 226 6.68 19.65 6.24
N PRO A 227 6.58 19.46 7.57
CA PRO A 227 7.74 19.06 8.37
C PRO A 227 8.14 17.60 8.10
N PHE A 228 7.23 16.78 7.57
CA PHE A 228 7.48 15.38 7.21
C PHE A 228 7.58 15.26 5.69
N LEU A 229 8.78 15.03 5.17
CA LEU A 229 9.01 14.78 3.75
C LEU A 229 10.05 13.66 3.61
N VAL A 230 9.59 12.47 3.21
CA VAL A 230 10.43 11.26 3.22
C VAL A 230 10.36 10.56 1.87
N ALA A 231 11.50 10.32 1.22
CA ALA A 231 11.56 9.42 0.08
C ALA A 231 11.38 7.98 0.56
N ASP A 232 10.37 7.30 0.01
CA ASP A 232 9.92 6.00 0.50
C ASP A 232 10.19 4.86 -0.51
N PRO A 233 10.96 3.81 -0.14
CA PRO A 233 11.16 2.65 -1.01
C PRO A 233 9.87 1.93 -1.37
N GLY A 234 8.88 1.85 -0.46
CA GLY A 234 7.62 1.16 -0.75
C GLY A 234 6.85 1.83 -1.88
N ILE A 235 6.60 3.14 -1.76
CA ILE A 235 5.95 3.90 -2.84
C ILE A 235 6.79 3.90 -4.11
N THR A 236 8.10 4.10 -4.01
CA THR A 236 8.98 4.18 -5.18
C THR A 236 8.97 2.89 -6.00
N LEU A 237 9.09 1.74 -5.34
CA LEU A 237 9.12 0.43 -6.00
C LEU A 237 7.74 0.03 -6.55
N ILE A 238 6.66 0.32 -5.82
CA ILE A 238 5.29 0.11 -6.31
C ILE A 238 5.00 1.00 -7.52
N LEU A 239 5.39 2.27 -7.48
CA LEU A 239 5.20 3.19 -8.60
C LEU A 239 6.02 2.79 -9.82
N LEU A 240 7.26 2.31 -9.64
CA LEU A 240 8.08 1.81 -10.75
C LEU A 240 7.40 0.60 -11.43
N ARG A 241 6.89 -0.35 -10.64
CA ARG A 241 6.09 -1.46 -11.17
C ARG A 241 4.85 -0.95 -11.91
N ALA A 242 4.09 -0.07 -11.27
CA ALA A 242 2.85 0.45 -11.83
C ALA A 242 3.10 1.23 -13.14
N ASN A 243 4.20 1.97 -13.26
CA ASN A 243 4.60 2.65 -14.50
C ASN A 243 4.89 1.65 -15.63
N ARG A 244 5.58 0.54 -15.34
CA ARG A 244 5.80 -0.53 -16.32
C ARG A 244 4.50 -1.18 -16.77
N ASP A 245 3.58 -1.46 -15.83
CA ASP A 245 2.26 -2.00 -16.17
C ASP A 245 1.38 -0.98 -16.93
N LEU A 246 1.51 0.31 -16.62
CA LEU A 246 0.85 1.40 -17.35
C LEU A 246 1.36 1.50 -18.80
N LEU A 247 2.66 1.30 -19.03
CA LEU A 247 3.24 1.25 -20.38
C LEU A 247 2.66 0.08 -21.19
N VAL A 248 2.53 -1.11 -20.57
CA VAL A 248 1.87 -2.26 -21.20
C VAL A 248 0.42 -1.96 -21.56
N LEU A 249 -0.32 -1.29 -20.68
CA LEU A 249 -1.68 -0.85 -20.96
C LEU A 249 -1.72 0.18 -22.10
N ALA A 250 -0.78 1.11 -22.16
CA ALA A 250 -0.70 2.12 -23.22
C ALA A 250 -0.58 1.45 -24.59
N ASP A 251 0.34 0.50 -24.73
CA ASP A 251 0.55 -0.28 -25.96
C ASP A 251 -0.70 -1.06 -26.36
N ARG A 252 -1.29 -1.78 -25.39
CA ARG A 252 -2.42 -2.67 -25.66
C ARG A 252 -3.71 -1.92 -26.00
N LEU A 253 -3.91 -0.75 -25.42
CA LEU A 253 -5.15 0.02 -25.55
C LEU A 253 -5.09 1.07 -26.67
N GLY A 254 -3.90 1.30 -27.26
CA GLY A 254 -3.70 2.23 -28.37
C GLY A 254 -3.42 3.67 -27.94
N PHE A 255 -2.82 3.87 -26.77
CA PHE A 255 -2.36 5.18 -26.27
C PHE A 255 -0.87 5.39 -26.58
N ALA A 256 -0.51 5.29 -27.86
CA ALA A 256 0.89 5.32 -28.29
C ALA A 256 1.60 6.67 -27.99
N ASP A 257 0.84 7.76 -27.97
CA ASP A 257 1.37 9.12 -27.73
C ASP A 257 1.86 9.32 -26.29
N ASP A 258 1.33 8.55 -25.32
CA ASP A 258 1.69 8.66 -23.90
C ASP A 258 2.93 7.82 -23.53
N ARG A 259 3.42 6.95 -24.44
CA ARG A 259 4.52 6.01 -24.16
C ARG A 259 5.80 6.71 -23.74
N ALA A 260 6.21 7.75 -24.46
CA ALA A 260 7.47 8.44 -24.22
C ALA A 260 7.52 9.10 -22.82
N GLU A 261 6.38 9.58 -22.33
CA GLU A 261 6.26 10.13 -20.98
C GLU A 261 6.44 9.03 -19.93
N ILE A 262 5.75 7.90 -20.09
CA ILE A 262 5.82 6.75 -19.17
C ILE A 262 7.23 6.13 -19.17
N GLU A 263 7.84 5.94 -20.34
CA GLU A 263 9.23 5.48 -20.50
C GLU A 263 10.21 6.42 -19.79
N GLY A 264 9.97 7.74 -19.87
CA GLY A 264 10.73 8.76 -19.16
C GLY A 264 10.67 8.60 -17.63
N TRP A 265 9.48 8.34 -17.07
CA TRP A 265 9.31 8.07 -15.65
C TRP A 265 10.03 6.77 -15.23
N ILE A 266 9.88 5.70 -16.00
CA ILE A 266 10.55 4.41 -15.73
C ILE A 266 12.07 4.62 -15.71
N ALA A 267 12.65 5.21 -16.76
CA ALA A 267 14.09 5.41 -16.86
C ALA A 267 14.65 6.32 -15.75
N LYS A 268 13.86 7.31 -15.31
CA LYS A 268 14.22 8.17 -14.18
C LYS A 268 14.22 7.40 -12.85
N GLN A 269 13.18 6.60 -12.59
CA GLN A 269 13.06 5.82 -11.36
C GLN A 269 14.07 4.66 -11.28
N GLU A 270 14.37 3.99 -12.39
CA GLU A 270 15.40 2.94 -12.45
C GLU A 270 16.78 3.46 -12.03
N LYS A 271 17.12 4.69 -12.42
CA LYS A 271 18.35 5.35 -11.99
C LYS A 271 18.23 5.85 -10.54
N GLY A 272 17.08 6.43 -10.21
CA GLY A 272 16.83 7.11 -8.94
C GLY A 272 16.71 6.19 -7.74
N VAL A 273 16.26 4.94 -7.91
CA VAL A 273 16.08 3.99 -6.81
C VAL A 273 17.37 3.74 -6.01
N SER A 274 18.54 3.89 -6.66
CA SER A 274 19.84 3.80 -5.99
C SER A 274 20.05 4.84 -4.89
N TYR A 275 19.36 5.97 -4.93
CA TYR A 275 19.36 6.99 -3.86
C TYR A 275 18.80 6.46 -2.54
N LEU A 276 17.95 5.43 -2.58
CA LEU A 276 17.41 4.77 -1.39
C LEU A 276 18.30 3.64 -0.87
N TRP A 277 19.33 3.25 -1.61
CA TRP A 277 20.21 2.17 -1.19
C TRP A 277 21.12 2.63 -0.05
N ASN A 278 21.18 1.85 1.02
CA ASN A 278 22.11 2.07 2.12
C ASN A 278 23.15 0.95 2.13
N ASP A 279 24.42 1.32 2.01
CA ASP A 279 25.53 0.37 1.90
C ASP A 279 25.88 -0.34 3.20
N GLU A 280 25.51 0.20 4.36
CA GLU A 280 25.73 -0.44 5.66
C GLU A 280 24.60 -1.44 5.97
N VAL A 281 23.35 -1.03 5.72
CA VAL A 281 22.15 -1.84 5.92
C VAL A 281 22.01 -2.90 4.82
N LYS A 282 22.56 -2.67 3.62
CA LYS A 282 22.43 -3.52 2.42
C LYS A 282 20.97 -3.73 2.01
N ALA A 283 20.21 -2.65 2.01
CA ALA A 283 18.80 -2.65 1.67
C ALA A 283 18.37 -1.27 1.14
N TYR A 284 17.19 -1.21 0.53
CA TYR A 284 16.51 0.05 0.24
C TYR A 284 15.82 0.58 1.50
N VAL A 285 16.26 1.73 1.97
CA VAL A 285 15.76 2.40 3.18
C VAL A 285 15.09 3.72 2.82
N THR A 286 14.35 4.27 3.77
CA THR A 286 13.76 5.61 3.63
C THR A 286 14.84 6.69 3.66
N VAL A 287 14.57 7.86 3.08
CA VAL A 287 15.46 9.04 3.22
C VAL A 287 14.63 10.24 3.62
N ASN A 288 14.92 10.82 4.78
CA ASN A 288 14.31 12.06 5.22
C ASN A 288 14.85 13.22 4.35
N LEU A 289 14.04 13.76 3.44
CA LEU A 289 14.45 14.81 2.50
C LEU A 289 14.58 16.20 3.16
N ARG A 290 14.30 16.32 4.46
CA ARG A 290 14.57 17.52 5.25
C ARG A 290 15.97 17.49 5.86
N THR A 291 16.48 16.31 6.21
CA THR A 291 17.74 16.14 6.96
C THR A 291 18.79 15.30 6.23
N GLU A 292 18.42 14.66 5.11
CA GLU A 292 19.19 13.65 4.38
C GLU A 292 19.56 12.41 5.21
N VAL A 293 18.88 12.18 6.34
CA VAL A 293 19.07 10.98 7.17
C VAL A 293 18.41 9.78 6.50
N GLN A 294 19.17 8.69 6.36
CA GLN A 294 18.67 7.41 5.85
C GLN A 294 18.07 6.56 6.98
N GLY A 295 17.05 5.76 6.66
CA GLY A 295 16.38 4.84 7.58
C GLY A 295 17.34 3.78 8.16
N PRO A 296 17.16 3.37 9.42
CA PRO A 296 18.16 2.60 10.15
C PRO A 296 18.07 1.06 9.97
N GLY A 297 17.08 0.55 9.24
CA GLY A 297 16.86 -0.90 9.18
C GLY A 297 16.17 -1.41 7.94
N VAL A 298 16.02 -2.74 7.88
CA VAL A 298 15.38 -3.44 6.77
C VAL A 298 13.87 -3.50 7.02
N SER A 299 13.08 -2.85 6.17
CA SER A 299 11.63 -3.01 6.13
C SER A 299 11.20 -3.96 5.01
N SER A 300 9.97 -4.46 5.09
CA SER A 300 9.41 -5.35 4.06
C SER A 300 9.39 -4.73 2.66
N ALA A 301 9.43 -3.39 2.55
CA ALA A 301 9.45 -2.68 1.27
C ALA A 301 10.70 -2.97 0.43
N SER A 302 11.86 -3.25 1.06
CA SER A 302 13.07 -3.61 0.33
C SER A 302 12.89 -4.86 -0.55
N PHE A 303 12.07 -5.82 -0.08
CA PHE A 303 11.78 -7.06 -0.81
C PHE A 303 10.79 -6.86 -1.97
N LEU A 304 10.31 -5.63 -2.21
CA LEU A 304 9.56 -5.27 -3.41
C LEU A 304 10.47 -4.98 -4.62
N ALA A 305 11.80 -5.03 -4.46
CA ALA A 305 12.73 -4.79 -5.56
C ALA A 305 12.50 -5.74 -6.76
N PRO A 306 12.34 -7.08 -6.58
CA PRO A 306 11.95 -7.97 -7.66
C PRO A 306 10.57 -7.65 -8.25
N TYR A 307 9.61 -7.22 -7.41
CA TYR A 307 8.26 -6.83 -7.85
C TYR A 307 8.29 -5.58 -8.75
N ALA A 308 9.19 -4.63 -8.46
CA ALA A 308 9.50 -3.49 -9.32
C ALA A 308 10.29 -3.89 -10.57
N GLY A 309 10.75 -5.15 -10.67
CA GLY A 309 11.58 -5.72 -11.72
C GLY A 309 13.02 -5.20 -11.70
N ILE A 310 13.57 -5.00 -10.50
CA ILE A 310 15.00 -4.83 -10.28
C ILE A 310 15.61 -6.22 -10.13
N THR A 311 16.62 -6.54 -10.94
CA THR A 311 17.24 -7.87 -11.02
C THR A 311 18.75 -7.85 -10.87
N ASP A 312 19.34 -6.67 -10.58
CA ASP A 312 20.78 -6.54 -10.38
C ASP A 312 21.24 -7.43 -9.20
N PRO A 313 22.16 -8.39 -9.42
CA PRO A 313 22.68 -9.24 -8.35
C PRO A 313 23.28 -8.46 -7.18
N ALA A 314 23.86 -7.27 -7.42
CA ALA A 314 24.42 -6.42 -6.37
C ALA A 314 23.36 -5.93 -5.36
N VAL A 315 22.10 -5.88 -5.77
CA VAL A 315 20.94 -5.55 -4.94
C VAL A 315 20.25 -6.82 -4.45
N ILE A 316 20.03 -7.79 -5.34
CA ILE A 316 19.22 -8.97 -5.04
C ILE A 316 19.91 -9.94 -4.09
N GLU A 317 21.23 -10.16 -4.22
CA GLU A 317 21.95 -11.10 -3.36
C GLU A 317 21.93 -10.66 -1.88
N PRO A 318 22.22 -9.39 -1.51
CA PRO A 318 22.10 -8.95 -0.12
C PRO A 318 20.66 -8.99 0.41
N LEU A 319 19.67 -8.64 -0.41
CA LEU A 319 18.26 -8.76 0.00
C LEU A 319 17.86 -10.21 0.27
N ASN A 320 18.29 -11.15 -0.57
CA ASN A 320 18.06 -12.58 -0.34
C ASN A 320 18.78 -13.08 0.92
N ALA A 321 19.98 -12.57 1.22
CA ALA A 321 20.67 -12.87 2.47
C ALA A 321 19.89 -12.35 3.70
N HIS A 322 19.29 -11.15 3.61
CA HIS A 322 18.38 -10.66 4.65
C HIS A 322 17.13 -11.52 4.78
N PHE A 323 16.51 -11.92 3.66
CA PHE A 323 15.35 -12.82 3.67
C PHE A 323 15.67 -14.10 4.44
N ASP A 324 16.79 -14.75 4.10
CA ASP A 324 17.18 -16.03 4.69
C ASP A 324 17.56 -15.87 6.16
N ARG A 325 18.23 -14.78 6.54
CA ARG A 325 18.48 -14.46 7.95
C ARG A 325 17.17 -14.28 8.72
N ILE A 326 16.25 -13.48 8.22
CA ILE A 326 14.95 -13.24 8.87
C ILE A 326 14.17 -14.55 9.03
N ALA A 327 14.22 -15.43 8.03
CA ALA A 327 13.60 -16.75 8.08
C ALA A 327 14.12 -17.65 9.22
N THR A 328 15.32 -17.39 9.74
CA THR A 328 15.88 -18.12 10.90
C THR A 328 15.41 -17.55 12.25
N LYS A 329 14.81 -16.35 12.27
CA LYS A 329 14.46 -15.60 13.49
C LYS A 329 12.98 -15.64 13.82
N ILE A 330 12.13 -15.78 12.81
CA ILE A 330 10.67 -15.77 12.96
C ILE A 330 10.03 -17.01 12.33
N THR A 331 8.78 -17.28 12.69
CA THR A 331 8.04 -18.44 12.20
C THR A 331 7.39 -18.16 10.84
N TYR A 332 6.81 -16.97 10.69
CA TYR A 332 6.03 -16.57 9.52
C TYR A 332 6.63 -15.34 8.83
N LEU A 333 6.97 -15.48 7.55
CA LEU A 333 7.49 -14.41 6.69
C LEU A 333 6.35 -13.66 5.98
N MET A 334 6.56 -12.43 5.51
CA MET A 334 7.67 -11.52 5.79
C MET A 334 7.20 -10.49 6.83
N PRO A 335 7.89 -10.32 7.98
CA PRO A 335 7.56 -9.26 8.92
C PRO A 335 7.71 -7.88 8.27
N SER A 336 6.89 -6.91 8.69
CA SER A 336 6.95 -5.54 8.19
C SER A 336 8.29 -4.83 8.48
N TYR A 337 9.01 -5.29 9.50
CA TYR A 337 10.30 -4.76 9.90
C TYR A 337 11.22 -5.86 10.45
N ASP A 338 12.53 -5.66 10.34
CA ASP A 338 13.56 -6.63 10.75
C ASP A 338 13.47 -7.04 12.23
N PRO A 339 13.35 -8.34 12.56
CA PRO A 339 13.30 -8.82 13.95
C PRO A 339 14.58 -8.58 14.77
N ASP A 340 15.72 -8.31 14.13
CA ASP A 340 16.96 -7.96 14.85
C ASP A 340 17.03 -6.44 15.18
N HIS A 341 16.12 -5.61 14.65
CA HIS A 341 16.13 -4.18 14.93
C HIS A 341 15.43 -3.85 16.27
N PRO A 342 15.94 -2.91 17.09
CA PRO A 342 15.38 -2.57 18.41
C PRO A 342 13.94 -2.04 18.37
N GLY A 343 13.52 -1.46 17.25
CA GLY A 343 12.16 -0.98 17.02
C GLY A 343 11.14 -2.08 16.63
N PHE A 344 11.55 -3.35 16.57
CA PHE A 344 10.67 -4.45 16.22
C PHE A 344 9.68 -4.78 17.33
N GLU A 345 8.39 -4.79 17.00
CA GLU A 345 7.28 -5.10 17.89
C GLU A 345 6.27 -5.99 17.15
N HIS A 346 6.35 -7.31 17.37
CA HIS A 346 5.64 -8.33 16.60
C HIS A 346 4.10 -8.23 16.57
N LEU A 347 3.47 -7.38 17.40
CA LEU A 347 2.02 -7.14 17.43
C LEU A 347 1.64 -5.67 17.20
N ARG A 348 2.60 -4.75 17.07
CA ARG A 348 2.31 -3.32 16.91
C ARG A 348 2.34 -2.90 15.45
N TYR A 349 1.20 -3.11 14.78
CA TYR A 349 0.89 -2.52 13.48
C TYR A 349 2.00 -2.72 12.41
N TRP A 350 2.70 -1.68 11.95
CA TRP A 350 3.77 -1.81 10.94
C TRP A 350 5.18 -2.00 11.52
N ARG A 351 5.31 -2.25 12.83
CA ARG A 351 6.61 -2.43 13.50
C ARG A 351 7.10 -3.87 13.54
N GLY A 352 6.54 -4.79 12.78
CA GLY A 352 6.91 -6.21 12.88
C GLY A 352 5.88 -7.19 12.34
N PRO A 353 4.56 -6.98 12.51
CA PRO A 353 3.54 -7.87 11.98
C PRO A 353 3.68 -8.17 10.48
N VAL A 354 3.16 -9.32 10.08
CA VAL A 354 3.02 -9.78 8.69
C VAL A 354 1.71 -9.27 8.11
N TRP A 355 1.77 -8.77 6.87
CA TRP A 355 0.64 -8.17 6.15
C TRP A 355 0.41 -8.88 4.83
N ALA A 356 -0.79 -9.44 4.63
CA ALA A 356 -1.10 -10.30 3.48
C ALA A 356 -0.89 -9.59 2.13
N VAL A 357 -1.23 -8.30 2.04
CA VAL A 357 -1.08 -7.51 0.81
C VAL A 357 0.38 -7.29 0.44
N VAL A 358 1.26 -7.01 1.42
CA VAL A 358 2.70 -6.84 1.15
C VAL A 358 3.34 -8.17 0.80
N ASN A 359 2.99 -9.23 1.52
CA ASN A 359 3.44 -10.58 1.20
C ASN A 359 3.03 -11.03 -0.21
N TYR A 360 1.83 -10.68 -0.67
CA TYR A 360 1.39 -10.94 -2.04
C TYR A 360 2.31 -10.26 -3.06
N LEU A 361 2.63 -8.97 -2.87
CA LEU A 361 3.51 -8.23 -3.78
C LEU A 361 4.94 -8.82 -3.78
N ILE A 362 5.49 -9.14 -2.60
CA ILE A 362 6.81 -9.77 -2.47
C ILE A 362 6.84 -11.12 -3.18
N ALA A 363 5.86 -11.99 -2.89
CA ALA A 363 5.80 -13.32 -3.49
C ALA A 363 5.66 -13.26 -5.01
N ARG A 364 4.81 -12.36 -5.51
CA ARG A 364 4.66 -12.12 -6.95
C ARG A 364 5.97 -11.68 -7.59
N GLY A 365 6.67 -10.73 -6.97
CA GLY A 365 7.98 -10.28 -7.44
C GLY A 365 9.00 -11.41 -7.50
N TYR A 366 9.08 -12.24 -6.46
CA TYR A 366 9.96 -13.40 -6.47
C TYR A 366 9.57 -14.45 -7.52
N GLU A 367 8.28 -14.76 -7.66
CA GLU A 367 7.77 -15.72 -8.64
C GLU A 367 8.09 -15.29 -10.07
N GLU A 368 7.80 -14.04 -10.42
CA GLU A 368 8.07 -13.45 -11.75
C GLU A 368 9.57 -13.44 -12.10
N ASN A 369 10.46 -13.50 -11.09
CA ASN A 369 11.91 -13.54 -11.25
C ASN A 369 12.52 -14.94 -11.01
N GLY A 370 11.71 -15.99 -10.90
CA GLY A 370 12.19 -17.38 -10.77
C GLY A 370 12.61 -17.81 -9.37
N GLU A 371 12.43 -16.97 -8.34
CA GLU A 371 12.71 -17.26 -6.94
C GLU A 371 11.56 -18.05 -6.26
N LEU A 372 11.20 -19.17 -6.88
CA LEU A 372 9.98 -19.93 -6.57
C LEU A 372 9.95 -20.45 -5.12
N VAL A 373 11.11 -20.79 -4.54
CA VAL A 373 11.19 -21.29 -3.16
C VAL A 373 10.83 -20.21 -2.14
N ARG A 374 11.35 -18.98 -2.30
CA ARG A 374 11.03 -17.85 -1.41
C ARG A 374 9.60 -17.38 -1.61
N ALA A 375 9.14 -17.29 -2.86
CA ALA A 375 7.75 -16.96 -3.18
C ALA A 375 6.77 -17.94 -2.50
N GLU A 376 7.00 -19.25 -2.65
CA GLU A 376 6.15 -20.28 -2.08
C GLU A 376 6.21 -20.31 -0.55
N LYS A 377 7.37 -20.02 0.05
CA LYS A 377 7.49 -19.88 1.52
C LYS A 377 6.60 -18.75 2.04
N VAL A 378 6.68 -17.56 1.43
CA VAL A 378 5.84 -16.40 1.81
C VAL A 378 4.35 -16.71 1.64
N ARG A 379 3.97 -17.39 0.55
CA ARG A 379 2.58 -17.83 0.33
C ARG A 379 2.11 -18.81 1.39
N LYS A 380 2.88 -19.88 1.66
CA LYS A 380 2.53 -20.90 2.66
C LYS A 380 2.42 -20.31 4.06
N ASP A 381 3.34 -19.43 4.45
CA ASP A 381 3.29 -18.77 5.75
C ASP A 381 2.04 -17.90 5.88
N THR A 382 1.72 -17.10 4.85
CA THR A 382 0.50 -16.29 4.83
C THR A 382 -0.75 -17.15 4.92
N ALA A 383 -0.79 -18.26 4.18
CA ALA A 383 -1.91 -19.20 4.25
C ALA A 383 -2.05 -19.81 5.65
N ALA A 384 -0.94 -20.23 6.26
CA ALA A 384 -0.93 -20.80 7.61
C ALA A 384 -1.39 -19.80 8.69
N LEU A 385 -1.03 -18.52 8.54
CA LEU A 385 -1.51 -17.44 9.40
C LEU A 385 -3.04 -17.29 9.34
N ILE A 386 -3.60 -17.29 8.12
CA ILE A 386 -5.05 -17.17 7.89
C ILE A 386 -5.78 -18.44 8.35
N GLU A 387 -5.21 -19.62 8.12
CA GLU A 387 -5.77 -20.89 8.62
C GLU A 387 -5.79 -20.96 10.15
N LYS A 388 -4.76 -20.43 10.80
CA LYS A 388 -4.63 -20.42 12.25
C LYS A 388 -5.54 -19.40 12.92
N SER A 389 -5.59 -18.18 12.39
CA SER A 389 -6.17 -17.03 13.09
C SER A 389 -7.39 -16.45 12.38
N GLY A 390 -7.69 -16.84 11.14
CA GLY A 390 -8.74 -16.25 10.32
C GLY A 390 -8.33 -14.92 9.67
N PHE A 391 -9.31 -14.13 9.26
CA PHE A 391 -9.12 -12.95 8.41
C PHE A 391 -8.89 -11.67 9.23
N PHE A 392 -7.69 -11.52 9.77
CA PHE A 392 -7.24 -10.31 10.47
C PHE A 392 -6.49 -9.35 9.55
N GLU A 393 -6.37 -8.10 9.96
CA GLU A 393 -5.63 -7.04 9.26
C GLU A 393 -4.14 -7.41 9.10
N TYR A 394 -3.52 -7.89 10.19
CA TYR A 394 -2.14 -8.34 10.25
C TYR A 394 -1.94 -9.44 11.30
N PHE A 395 -0.77 -10.07 11.27
CA PHE A 395 -0.47 -11.23 12.13
C PHE A 395 0.92 -11.13 12.75
N SER A 396 1.09 -11.65 13.96
CA SER A 396 2.42 -11.76 14.56
C SER A 396 3.29 -12.77 13.80
N PRO A 397 4.51 -12.38 13.35
CA PRO A 397 5.45 -13.30 12.69
C PRO A 397 6.01 -14.38 13.63
N VAL A 398 5.87 -14.20 14.94
CA VAL A 398 6.45 -15.08 15.97
C VAL A 398 5.52 -16.24 16.27
N ASP A 399 4.28 -15.93 16.63
CA ASP A 399 3.31 -16.89 17.16
C ASP A 399 2.04 -16.99 16.31
N GLY A 400 1.90 -16.19 15.25
CA GLY A 400 0.78 -16.24 14.31
C GLY A 400 -0.56 -15.72 14.86
N VAL A 401 -0.56 -15.02 15.99
CA VAL A 401 -1.76 -14.33 16.52
C VAL A 401 -2.21 -13.26 15.53
N GLY A 402 -3.48 -13.30 15.14
CA GLY A 402 -4.11 -12.22 14.36
C GLY A 402 -4.39 -10.97 15.20
N ALA A 403 -4.13 -9.80 14.64
CA ALA A 403 -4.26 -8.50 15.30
C ALA A 403 -4.88 -7.43 14.36
N GLY A 404 -5.27 -6.30 14.93
CA GLY A 404 -5.96 -5.23 14.20
C GLY A 404 -7.43 -5.54 13.92
N GLY A 405 -7.92 -5.06 12.77
CA GLY A 405 -9.28 -5.32 12.30
C GLY A 405 -9.57 -6.81 12.05
N LYS A 406 -10.79 -7.25 12.37
CA LYS A 406 -11.31 -8.60 12.07
C LYS A 406 -12.13 -8.59 10.78
N LEU A 407 -12.32 -9.76 10.17
CA LEU A 407 -13.09 -9.92 8.93
C LEU A 407 -12.60 -8.94 7.86
N PHE A 408 -11.27 -8.90 7.69
CA PHE A 408 -10.60 -7.87 6.92
C PHE A 408 -10.64 -8.15 5.41
N SER A 409 -11.10 -7.18 4.64
CA SER A 409 -11.40 -7.33 3.21
C SER A 409 -10.18 -7.67 2.37
N TRP A 410 -9.04 -6.99 2.56
CA TRP A 410 -7.84 -7.37 1.81
C TRP A 410 -7.35 -8.77 2.16
N THR A 411 -7.62 -9.28 3.37
CA THR A 411 -7.05 -10.57 3.81
C THR A 411 -7.87 -11.68 3.18
N ALA A 412 -9.19 -11.48 3.14
CA ALA A 412 -10.10 -12.30 2.35
C ALA A 412 -9.74 -12.24 0.85
N ALA A 413 -9.44 -11.06 0.32
CA ALA A 413 -9.06 -10.90 -1.07
C ALA A 413 -7.75 -11.62 -1.40
N MET A 414 -6.69 -11.45 -0.61
CA MET A 414 -5.41 -12.13 -0.81
C MET A 414 -5.48 -13.64 -0.60
N TRP A 415 -6.36 -14.11 0.29
CA TRP A 415 -6.66 -15.54 0.39
C TRP A 415 -7.19 -16.10 -0.93
N LEU A 416 -8.26 -15.52 -1.49
CA LEU A 416 -8.87 -15.97 -2.74
C LEU A 416 -7.98 -15.76 -3.97
N ALA A 417 -7.34 -14.59 -4.03
CA ALA A 417 -6.54 -14.16 -5.17
C ALA A 417 -5.18 -14.87 -5.25
N TRP A 418 -4.68 -15.46 -4.15
CA TRP A 418 -3.30 -15.93 -4.12
C TRP A 418 -3.03 -17.02 -3.08
N ALA A 419 -3.32 -16.79 -1.80
CA ALA A 419 -2.76 -17.62 -0.73
C ALA A 419 -3.44 -19.00 -0.59
N THR A 420 -4.71 -19.14 -0.97
CA THR A 420 -5.48 -20.38 -0.75
C THR A 420 -4.84 -21.60 -1.43
N PRO A 421 -4.68 -22.74 -0.73
CA PRO A 421 -4.18 -23.98 -1.33
C PRO A 421 -5.03 -24.47 -2.51
N SER A 422 -6.33 -24.13 -2.53
CA SER A 422 -7.25 -24.54 -3.61
C SER A 422 -6.90 -23.88 -4.95
N ARG A 423 -6.23 -22.72 -4.93
CA ARG A 423 -5.74 -22.03 -6.13
C ARG A 423 -4.39 -22.58 -6.57
N ALA A 424 -3.48 -22.83 -5.63
CA ALA A 424 -2.18 -23.45 -5.94
C ALA A 424 -2.36 -24.82 -6.64
N ALA A 425 -3.32 -25.63 -6.18
CA ALA A 425 -3.64 -26.92 -6.80
C ALA A 425 -4.32 -26.82 -8.19
N LYS A 426 -4.83 -25.64 -8.58
CA LYS A 426 -5.37 -25.39 -9.93
C LYS A 426 -4.32 -24.82 -10.89
N ALA A 427 -3.21 -24.31 -10.36
CA ALA A 427 -2.10 -23.74 -11.13
C ALA A 427 -0.97 -24.76 -11.38
N ALA A 428 -0.86 -25.80 -10.54
CA ALA A 428 -0.04 -26.99 -10.74
C ALA A 428 -0.78 -28.02 -11.61
#